data_AF-A0A022Y6L2-F1
#
_entry.id   AF-A0A022Y6L2-F1
#
_cell.length_a   1.000
_cell.length_b   1.000
_cell.length_c   1.000
_cell.angle_alpha   90.00
_cell.angle_beta   90.00
_cell.angle_gamma   90.00
#
_symmetry.space_group_name_H-M   'P 1'
#
loop_
_entity.id
_entity.type
_entity.pdbx_description
1 polymer ?
#
loop_
_entity_poly.entity_id
_entity_poly.type
_entity_poly.pdbx_seq_one_letter_code
_entity_poly.pdbx_strand_id
1 'polypeptide(L)'
;MPMATGRTTFVNTLCGKQVLQGKDADDAQTAHLEEGVRIKPVTVELELDEEGTRISLTIVDTPGFGDQINNEESFSEIVGYLERQYDDILAEESRIKRNPRFRDNRVHALLYFITPTGHGLRELDIELMKRLSPRVNVIPVIGKADSFTPAELAESKKLIMEDIEHYRIPVYNFPYDIEEDDEDTVQENEEYRSLMPFAIVGSEDVLEIGGRKVRARQYPWGVVEVENQRHSDFLAVRSALLHSHLADLKEITHDFLYENYRTEKLSKSVEGGASAYVFTLSSIYFTGCCLAIMLTTF
;
A
#
# COMPACT_ATOMS: atom_id res chain seq x y z
N MET A 1 -0.63 -11.16 -6.14
CA MET A 1 -0.35 -10.36 -7.36
C MET A 1 0.38 -11.27 -8.33
N PRO A 2 0.45 -10.95 -9.64
CA PRO A 2 1.39 -11.66 -10.50
C PRO A 2 2.74 -11.62 -9.82
N MET A 3 3.41 -12.77 -9.72
CA MET A 3 4.64 -12.95 -8.94
C MET A 3 5.79 -11.99 -9.32
N ALA A 4 5.60 -11.13 -10.32
CA ALA A 4 6.60 -10.27 -10.90
C ALA A 4 6.41 -8.75 -10.65
N THR A 5 5.59 -8.26 -9.72
CA THR A 5 5.48 -6.79 -9.49
C THR A 5 6.58 -6.20 -8.59
N GLY A 6 7.48 -7.02 -8.03
CA GLY A 6 8.61 -6.56 -7.22
C GLY A 6 8.26 -6.18 -5.78
N ARG A 7 7.11 -6.62 -5.24
CA ARG A 7 6.65 -6.33 -3.87
C ARG A 7 7.56 -6.93 -2.80
N THR A 8 7.86 -8.22 -2.92
CA THR A 8 8.75 -8.94 -2.00
C THR A 8 10.11 -8.26 -1.96
N THR A 9 10.63 -7.93 -3.15
CA THR A 9 11.86 -7.17 -3.33
C THR A 9 11.78 -5.79 -2.70
N PHE A 10 10.67 -5.06 -2.89
CA PHE A 10 10.44 -3.74 -2.27
C PHE A 10 10.43 -3.84 -0.74
N VAL A 11 9.73 -4.81 -0.16
CA VAL A 11 9.70 -5.03 1.30
C VAL A 11 11.10 -5.35 1.83
N ASN A 12 11.83 -6.24 1.17
CA ASN A 12 13.20 -6.57 1.54
C ASN A 12 14.13 -5.34 1.43
N THR A 13 13.91 -4.49 0.42
CA THR A 13 14.63 -3.23 0.25
C THR A 13 14.26 -2.23 1.37
N LEU A 14 12.98 -2.13 1.71
CA LEU A 14 12.46 -1.21 2.73
C LEU A 14 13.01 -1.54 4.12
N CYS A 15 12.98 -2.82 4.51
CA CYS A 15 13.51 -3.28 5.80
C CYS A 15 15.04 -3.41 5.81
N GLY A 16 15.66 -3.33 4.63
CA GLY A 16 17.10 -3.54 4.43
C GLY A 16 17.63 -4.91 4.86
N LYS A 17 16.73 -5.88 5.04
CA LYS A 17 16.98 -7.27 5.43
C LYS A 17 16.02 -8.15 4.64
N GLN A 18 16.40 -9.41 4.38
CA GLN A 18 15.45 -10.38 3.82
C GLN A 18 14.40 -10.73 4.88
N VAL A 19 13.24 -10.11 4.77
CA VAL A 19 12.07 -10.29 5.64
C VAL A 19 11.10 -11.28 5.01
N LEU A 20 10.91 -11.16 3.70
CA LEU A 20 10.07 -12.05 2.92
C LEU A 20 10.97 -12.92 2.03
N GLN A 21 10.81 -14.23 2.12
CA GLN A 21 11.45 -15.14 1.17
C GLN A 21 10.78 -14.98 -0.19
N GLY A 22 11.58 -14.68 -1.22
CA GLY A 22 11.12 -14.81 -2.60
C GLY A 22 10.66 -16.23 -2.86
N LYS A 23 9.46 -16.39 -3.41
CA LYS A 23 9.14 -17.65 -4.08
C LYS A 23 9.80 -17.57 -5.44
N ASP A 24 10.91 -18.27 -5.61
CA ASP A 24 11.39 -18.64 -6.94
C ASP A 24 10.29 -19.52 -7.56
N ALA A 25 9.52 -18.95 -8.48
CA ALA A 25 8.62 -19.75 -9.29
C ALA A 25 9.46 -20.36 -10.41
N ASP A 26 9.81 -21.64 -10.28
CA ASP A 26 9.94 -22.56 -11.43
C ASP A 26 10.10 -24.05 -11.03
N ASP A 27 9.44 -24.52 -9.97
CA ASP A 27 9.11 -25.95 -9.91
C ASP A 27 7.88 -26.22 -10.79
N ALA A 28 8.12 -26.66 -12.02
CA ALA A 28 7.09 -27.03 -12.99
C ALA A 28 6.06 -28.04 -12.42
N GLN A 29 6.45 -28.77 -11.37
CA GLN A 29 5.61 -29.73 -10.67
C GLN A 29 4.54 -29.09 -9.79
N THR A 30 4.75 -27.86 -9.29
CA THR A 30 3.80 -27.16 -8.40
C THR A 30 3.04 -26.02 -9.07
N ALA A 31 3.31 -25.74 -10.35
CA ALA A 31 2.66 -24.67 -11.11
C ALA A 31 1.12 -24.83 -11.25
N HIS A 32 0.59 -26.05 -11.07
CA HIS A 32 -0.85 -26.34 -11.10
C HIS A 32 -1.57 -26.11 -9.77
N LEU A 33 -0.84 -25.80 -8.70
CA LEU A 33 -1.40 -25.54 -7.37
C LEU A 33 -1.62 -24.03 -7.22
N GLU A 34 -2.85 -23.59 -7.45
CA GLU A 34 -3.30 -22.25 -7.09
C GLU A 34 -3.35 -22.15 -5.55
N GLU A 35 -2.29 -21.61 -4.94
CA GLU A 35 -2.39 -21.19 -3.54
C GLU A 35 -3.35 -19.99 -3.47
N GLY A 36 -4.53 -20.21 -2.87
CA GLY A 36 -5.47 -19.13 -2.58
C GLY A 36 -4.84 -17.99 -1.78
N VAL A 37 -5.49 -16.82 -1.78
CA VAL A 37 -4.98 -15.62 -1.10
C VAL A 37 -4.78 -15.92 0.39
N ARG A 38 -3.55 -15.79 0.87
CA ARG A 38 -3.20 -15.95 2.28
C ARG A 38 -2.62 -14.66 2.80
N ILE A 39 -3.34 -14.00 3.71
CA ILE A 39 -2.87 -12.80 4.37
C ILE A 39 -1.89 -13.20 5.46
N LYS A 40 -0.63 -12.77 5.36
CA LYS A 40 0.42 -13.06 6.33
C LYS A 40 1.00 -11.76 6.88
N PRO A 41 0.65 -11.37 8.13
CA PRO A 41 1.32 -10.26 8.79
C PRO A 41 2.73 -10.69 9.21
N VAL A 42 3.72 -9.85 8.89
CA VAL A 42 5.12 -10.01 9.29
C VAL A 42 5.55 -8.75 10.02
N THR A 43 5.82 -8.88 11.31
CA THR A 43 6.32 -7.77 12.14
C THR A 43 7.85 -7.76 12.12
N VAL A 44 8.41 -6.60 11.82
CA VAL A 44 9.85 -6.33 11.77
C VAL A 44 10.14 -5.15 12.67
N GLU A 45 11.10 -5.29 13.58
CA GLU A 45 11.62 -4.15 14.33
C GLU A 45 12.74 -3.50 13.53
N LEU A 46 12.57 -2.22 13.23
CA LEU A 46 13.51 -1.38 12.49
C LEU A 46 14.08 -0.31 13.42
N GLU A 47 15.38 -0.09 13.33
CA GLU A 47 16.06 1.08 13.89
C GLU A 47 16.19 2.08 12.74
N LEU A 48 15.55 3.24 12.88
CA LEU A 48 15.47 4.24 11.79
C LEU A 48 16.73 5.10 11.70
N ASP A 49 17.30 5.48 12.85
CA ASP A 49 18.38 6.45 12.95
C ASP A 49 19.53 5.95 13.82
N GLU A 50 20.71 6.55 13.65
CA GLU A 50 21.86 6.35 14.56
C GLU A 50 21.54 6.78 16.01
N GLU A 51 20.46 7.55 16.21
CA GLU A 51 19.93 7.99 17.51
C GLU A 51 19.12 6.91 18.25
N GLY A 52 18.82 5.77 17.61
CA GLY A 52 18.25 4.58 18.26
C GLY A 52 16.72 4.55 18.35
N THR A 53 16.00 5.36 17.57
CA THR A 53 14.53 5.27 17.47
C THR A 53 14.13 3.93 16.86
N ARG A 54 13.44 3.10 17.65
CA ARG A 54 12.97 1.77 17.25
C ARG A 54 11.50 1.82 16.87
N ILE A 55 11.20 1.40 15.65
CA ILE A 55 9.85 1.27 15.13
C ILE A 55 9.52 -0.21 14.91
N SER A 56 8.35 -0.63 15.40
CA SER A 56 7.76 -1.92 15.04
C SER A 56 6.95 -1.72 13.76
N LEU A 57 7.42 -2.26 12.64
CA LEU A 57 6.74 -2.21 11.35
C LEU A 57 6.10 -3.56 11.08
N THR A 58 4.78 -3.62 11.00
CA THR A 58 4.07 -4.81 10.54
C THR A 58 3.65 -4.66 9.08
N ILE A 59 4.10 -5.61 8.27
CA ILE A 59 3.89 -5.69 6.83
C ILE A 59 2.88 -6.80 6.57
N VAL A 60 1.78 -6.47 5.90
CA VAL A 60 0.73 -7.43 5.58
C VAL A 60 0.82 -7.78 4.10
N ASP A 61 1.46 -8.91 3.80
CA ASP A 61 1.52 -9.38 2.42
C ASP A 61 0.29 -10.23 2.05
N THR A 62 -0.11 -10.08 0.78
CA THR A 62 -1.22 -10.77 0.13
C THR A 62 -0.68 -11.51 -1.11
N PRO A 63 0.07 -12.62 -0.94
CA PRO A 63 0.44 -13.51 -2.04
C PRO A 63 -0.81 -14.10 -2.71
N GLY A 64 -0.73 -14.38 -4.02
CA GLY A 64 -1.76 -15.11 -4.78
C GLY A 64 -2.97 -14.30 -5.29
N PHE A 65 -3.15 -13.05 -4.86
CA PHE A 65 -4.28 -12.27 -5.39
C PHE A 65 -4.05 -11.87 -6.85
N GLY A 66 -5.06 -11.90 -7.72
CA GLY A 66 -4.90 -11.41 -9.10
C GLY A 66 -4.34 -12.44 -10.07
N ASP A 67 -4.08 -13.67 -9.62
CA ASP A 67 -3.78 -14.81 -10.50
C ASP A 67 -5.06 -15.59 -10.86
N GLN A 68 -6.17 -15.33 -10.17
CA GLN A 68 -7.45 -16.01 -10.37
C GLN A 68 -8.32 -15.31 -11.44
N ILE A 69 -9.12 -16.12 -12.14
CA ILE A 69 -10.12 -15.67 -13.12
C ILE A 69 -11.17 -14.77 -12.45
N ASN A 70 -11.55 -15.06 -11.21
CA ASN A 70 -12.40 -14.20 -10.39
C ASN A 70 -11.59 -13.62 -9.22
N ASN A 71 -11.49 -12.29 -9.15
CA ASN A 71 -10.76 -11.58 -8.09
C ASN A 71 -11.66 -10.93 -7.04
N GLU A 72 -12.98 -11.08 -7.18
CA GLU A 72 -13.94 -10.48 -6.23
C GLU A 72 -13.83 -11.12 -4.85
N GLU A 73 -13.67 -12.45 -4.76
CA GLU A 73 -13.46 -13.14 -3.48
C GLU A 73 -12.16 -12.71 -2.80
N SER A 74 -11.10 -12.56 -3.60
CA SER A 74 -9.80 -12.08 -3.13
C SER A 74 -9.89 -10.66 -2.57
N PHE A 75 -10.73 -9.82 -3.17
CA PHE A 75 -11.02 -8.47 -2.71
C PHE A 75 -11.79 -8.47 -1.38
N SER A 76 -12.86 -9.28 -1.30
CA SER A 76 -13.63 -9.42 -0.07
C SER A 76 -12.79 -9.94 1.09
N GLU A 77 -11.80 -10.81 0.85
CA GLU A 77 -10.89 -11.28 1.89
C GLU A 77 -10.00 -10.15 2.45
N ILE A 78 -9.51 -9.25 1.59
CA ILE A 78 -8.70 -8.08 1.97
C ILE A 78 -9.53 -7.09 2.79
N VAL A 79 -10.72 -6.71 2.30
CA VAL A 79 -11.63 -5.83 3.05
C VAL A 79 -12.03 -6.49 4.36
N GLY A 80 -12.37 -7.78 4.33
CA GLY A 80 -12.73 -8.53 5.52
C GLY A 80 -11.60 -8.61 6.54
N TYR A 81 -10.33 -8.59 6.11
CA TYR A 81 -9.19 -8.48 7.02
C TYR A 81 -9.08 -7.08 7.65
N LEU A 82 -9.22 -6.00 6.87
CA LEU A 82 -9.25 -4.62 7.39
C LEU A 82 -10.36 -4.46 8.44
N GLU A 83 -11.56 -4.90 8.11
CA GLU A 83 -12.71 -4.82 9.00
C GLU A 83 -12.52 -5.68 10.25
N ARG A 84 -11.92 -6.87 10.14
CA ARG A 84 -11.56 -7.70 11.29
C ARG A 84 -10.60 -6.95 12.24
N GLN A 85 -9.60 -6.25 11.71
CA GLN A 85 -8.69 -5.47 12.55
C GLN A 85 -9.42 -4.35 13.30
N TYR A 86 -10.35 -3.66 12.65
CA TYR A 86 -11.19 -2.65 13.32
C TYR A 86 -12.17 -3.25 14.33
N ASP A 87 -12.77 -4.40 14.03
CA ASP A 87 -13.66 -5.11 14.94
C ASP A 87 -12.92 -5.57 16.22
N ASP A 88 -11.67 -6.05 16.10
CA ASP A 88 -10.85 -6.45 17.24
C ASP A 88 -10.57 -5.27 18.18
N ILE A 89 -10.26 -4.10 17.61
CA ILE A 89 -10.03 -2.89 18.40
C ILE A 89 -11.34 -2.40 19.05
N LEU A 90 -12.44 -2.37 18.29
CA LEU A 90 -13.74 -1.96 18.80
C LEU A 90 -14.20 -2.86 19.95
N ALA A 91 -13.96 -4.17 19.84
CA ALA A 91 -14.24 -5.14 20.89
C ALA A 91 -13.40 -4.89 22.14
N GLU A 92 -12.13 -4.52 22.00
CA GLU A 92 -11.26 -4.18 23.13
C GLU A 92 -11.65 -2.84 23.78
N GLU A 93 -11.96 -1.81 22.99
CA GLU A 93 -12.43 -0.50 23.49
C GLU A 93 -13.74 -0.62 24.28
N SER A 94 -14.60 -1.57 23.89
CA SER A 94 -15.88 -1.89 24.52
C SER A 94 -15.75 -2.68 25.83
N ARG A 95 -14.57 -3.28 26.14
CA ARG A 95 -14.36 -4.04 27.38
C ARG A 95 -14.28 -3.11 28.59
N ILE A 96 -14.95 -3.51 29.67
CA ILE A 96 -14.93 -2.79 30.96
C ILE A 96 -13.54 -2.80 31.60
N LYS A 97 -12.80 -3.91 31.46
CA LYS A 97 -11.39 -4.04 31.87
C LYS A 97 -10.53 -4.13 30.62
N ARG A 98 -10.03 -2.98 30.19
CA ARG A 98 -9.17 -2.86 29.01
C ARG A 98 -7.79 -3.42 29.32
N ASN A 99 -7.20 -4.15 28.39
CA ASN A 99 -5.82 -4.61 28.51
C ASN A 99 -4.86 -3.47 28.13
N PRO A 100 -4.05 -2.92 29.05
CA PRO A 100 -3.12 -1.83 28.75
C PRO A 100 -1.96 -2.25 27.83
N ARG A 101 -1.84 -3.54 27.50
CA ARG A 101 -0.86 -4.10 26.57
C ARG A 101 -1.43 -4.44 25.19
N PHE A 102 -2.65 -4.01 24.89
CA PHE A 102 -3.21 -4.21 23.56
C PHE A 102 -2.33 -3.49 22.52
N ARG A 103 -1.93 -4.22 21.47
CA ARG A 103 -1.11 -3.67 20.38
C ARG A 103 -2.03 -3.21 19.26
N ASP A 104 -1.76 -2.06 18.70
CA ASP A 104 -2.55 -1.56 17.58
C ASP A 104 -2.31 -2.44 16.36
N ASN A 105 -3.38 -3.08 15.90
CA ASN A 105 -3.39 -3.93 14.72
C ASN A 105 -4.18 -3.30 13.54
N ARG A 106 -4.43 -1.99 13.57
CA ARG A 106 -5.02 -1.22 12.47
C ARG A 106 -4.05 -0.91 11.34
N VAL A 107 -4.47 -1.14 10.09
CA VAL A 107 -3.65 -0.83 8.93
C VAL A 107 -3.70 0.66 8.60
N HIS A 108 -2.58 1.36 8.74
CA HIS A 108 -2.50 2.81 8.57
C HIS A 108 -2.28 3.27 7.12
N ALA A 109 -1.64 2.46 6.27
CA ALA A 109 -1.47 2.78 4.85
C ALA A 109 -1.60 1.53 3.96
N LEU A 110 -1.88 1.78 2.68
CA LEU A 110 -2.03 0.76 1.65
C LEU A 110 -1.24 1.23 0.42
N LEU A 111 -0.10 0.60 0.16
CA LEU A 111 0.63 0.83 -1.09
C LEU A 111 -0.06 0.09 -2.23
N TYR A 112 -0.67 0.84 -3.14
CA TYR A 112 -1.35 0.28 -4.29
C TYR A 112 -0.40 0.23 -5.49
N PHE A 113 0.09 -0.97 -5.83
CA PHE A 113 1.05 -1.15 -6.92
C PHE A 113 0.31 -1.21 -8.27
N ILE A 114 0.35 -0.10 -9.00
CA ILE A 114 -0.16 0.00 -10.36
C ILE A 114 0.79 -0.74 -11.30
N THR A 115 0.21 -1.52 -12.21
CA THR A 115 0.98 -2.24 -13.22
C THR A 115 1.52 -1.25 -14.27
N PRO A 116 2.81 -1.32 -14.63
CA PRO A 116 3.41 -0.43 -15.62
C PRO A 116 2.92 -0.80 -17.04
N THR A 117 1.71 -0.37 -17.41
CA THR A 117 1.14 -0.59 -18.76
C THR A 117 1.47 0.54 -19.73
N GLY A 118 1.83 1.73 -19.24
CA GLY A 118 2.07 2.93 -20.04
C GLY A 118 0.79 3.67 -20.43
N HIS A 119 -0.35 3.21 -19.92
CA HIS A 119 -1.65 3.83 -20.11
C HIS A 119 -2.21 4.30 -18.76
N GLY A 120 -3.44 4.81 -18.77
CA GLY A 120 -4.17 5.18 -17.56
C GLY A 120 -4.49 3.98 -16.65
N LEU A 121 -5.29 4.26 -15.62
CA LEU A 121 -5.75 3.24 -14.69
C LEU A 121 -6.71 2.26 -15.36
N ARG A 122 -6.61 0.98 -14.98
CA ARG A 122 -7.61 0.00 -15.42
C ARG A 122 -8.90 0.15 -14.64
N GLU A 123 -10.01 -0.23 -15.25
CA GLU A 123 -11.32 -0.20 -14.60
C GLU A 123 -11.34 -0.98 -13.27
N LEU A 124 -10.65 -2.12 -13.21
CA LEU A 124 -10.54 -2.86 -11.95
C LEU A 124 -9.71 -2.09 -10.91
N ASP A 125 -8.60 -1.46 -11.30
CA ASP A 125 -7.79 -0.65 -10.39
C ASP A 125 -8.63 0.49 -9.76
N ILE A 126 -9.44 1.15 -10.59
CA ILE A 126 -10.36 2.20 -10.17
C ILE A 126 -11.37 1.69 -9.15
N GLU A 127 -12.02 0.56 -9.45
CA GLU A 127 -13.04 -0.02 -8.57
C GLU A 127 -12.46 -0.46 -7.23
N LEU A 128 -11.28 -1.09 -7.24
CA LEU A 128 -10.65 -1.59 -6.01
C LEU A 128 -10.16 -0.46 -5.12
N MET A 129 -9.50 0.56 -5.69
CA MET A 129 -9.06 1.70 -4.92
C MET A 129 -10.26 2.43 -4.29
N LYS A 130 -11.37 2.59 -5.02
CA LYS A 130 -12.61 3.17 -4.48
C LYS A 130 -13.22 2.39 -3.34
N ARG A 131 -13.13 1.05 -3.38
CA ARG A 131 -13.69 0.22 -2.30
C ARG A 131 -12.75 0.12 -1.09
N LEU A 132 -11.43 0.31 -1.25
CA LEU A 132 -10.46 0.27 -0.15
C LEU A 132 -10.27 1.62 0.54
N SER A 133 -10.39 2.72 -0.21
CA SER A 133 -10.24 4.09 0.31
C SER A 133 -11.07 4.44 1.55
N PRO A 134 -12.31 3.96 1.78
CA PRO A 134 -13.03 4.27 3.02
C PRO A 134 -12.50 3.52 4.25
N ARG A 135 -11.61 2.52 4.07
CA ARG A 135 -11.10 1.68 5.16
C ARG A 135 -9.61 1.85 5.41
N VAL A 136 -8.82 2.33 4.43
CA VAL A 136 -7.37 2.49 4.56
C VAL A 136 -6.86 3.64 3.69
N ASN A 137 -5.78 4.30 4.12
CA ASN A 137 -5.11 5.33 3.32
C ASN A 137 -4.41 4.72 2.10
N VAL A 138 -4.93 4.97 0.91
CA VAL A 138 -4.40 4.40 -0.34
C VAL A 138 -3.32 5.31 -0.93
N ILE A 139 -2.12 4.78 -1.11
CA ILE A 139 -0.99 5.46 -1.77
C ILE A 139 -0.70 4.73 -3.09
N PRO A 140 -1.07 5.30 -4.25
CA PRO A 140 -0.73 4.73 -5.55
C PRO A 140 0.77 4.79 -5.85
N VAL A 141 1.30 3.66 -6.32
CA VAL A 141 2.72 3.46 -6.61
C VAL A 141 2.86 2.70 -7.93
N ILE A 142 3.66 3.19 -8.86
CA ILE A 142 4.01 2.49 -10.09
C ILE A 142 5.17 1.53 -9.78
N GLY A 143 4.91 0.24 -9.88
CA GLY A 143 5.94 -0.79 -9.73
C GLY A 143 6.79 -0.94 -11.00
N LYS A 144 8.05 -1.38 -10.84
CA LYS A 144 8.99 -1.62 -11.95
C LYS A 144 9.11 -0.41 -12.90
N ALA A 145 9.29 0.77 -12.32
CA ALA A 145 9.45 2.01 -13.07
C ALA A 145 10.62 1.99 -14.08
N ASP A 146 11.59 1.10 -13.88
CA ASP A 146 12.71 0.84 -14.80
C ASP A 146 12.28 0.26 -16.16
N SER A 147 11.01 -0.12 -16.31
CA SER A 147 10.44 -0.58 -17.58
C SER A 147 10.05 0.58 -18.51
N PHE A 148 9.99 1.82 -18.01
CA PHE A 148 9.62 3.01 -18.77
C PHE A 148 10.83 3.88 -19.08
N THR A 149 10.75 4.58 -20.22
CA THR A 149 11.60 5.76 -20.43
C THR A 149 11.10 6.93 -19.58
N PRO A 150 11.94 7.93 -19.27
CA PRO A 150 11.51 9.09 -18.48
C PRO A 150 10.33 9.86 -19.09
N ALA A 151 10.21 9.87 -20.42
CA ALA A 151 9.09 10.50 -21.12
C ALA A 151 7.78 9.71 -20.94
N GLU A 152 7.84 8.38 -21.13
CA GLU A 152 6.67 7.50 -20.92
C GLU A 152 6.22 7.48 -19.46
N LEU A 153 7.18 7.53 -18.52
CA LEU A 153 6.85 7.60 -17.10
C LEU A 153 6.11 8.90 -16.77
N ALA A 154 6.57 10.04 -17.29
CA ALA A 154 5.90 11.33 -17.08
C ALA A 154 4.48 11.35 -17.68
N GLU A 155 4.31 10.79 -18.87
CA GLU A 155 2.99 10.65 -19.50
C GLU A 155 2.07 9.70 -18.70
N SER A 156 2.58 8.55 -18.27
CA SER A 156 1.81 7.59 -17.46
C SER A 156 1.42 8.18 -16.11
N LYS A 157 2.33 8.88 -15.42
CA LYS A 157 2.01 9.60 -14.16
C LYS A 157 0.87 10.59 -14.37
N LYS A 158 0.94 11.38 -15.44
CA LYS A 158 -0.09 12.36 -15.77
C LYS A 158 -1.45 11.69 -16.03
N LEU A 159 -1.49 10.65 -16.86
CA LEU A 159 -2.73 9.93 -17.18
C LEU A 159 -3.36 9.29 -15.93
N ILE A 160 -2.54 8.68 -15.08
CA ILE A 160 -3.02 8.09 -13.81
C ILE A 160 -3.61 9.16 -12.89
N MET A 161 -2.98 10.32 -12.76
CA MET A 161 -3.51 11.42 -11.93
C MET A 161 -4.81 12.00 -12.49
N GLU A 162 -4.90 12.16 -13.83
CA GLU A 162 -6.13 12.59 -14.49
C GLU A 162 -7.28 11.59 -14.23
N ASP A 163 -7.01 10.29 -14.28
CA ASP A 163 -8.00 9.25 -13.96
C ASP A 163 -8.41 9.29 -12.48
N ILE A 164 -7.46 9.44 -11.55
CA ILE A 164 -7.76 9.53 -10.11
C ILE A 164 -8.71 10.70 -9.83
N GLU A 165 -8.47 11.86 -10.45
CA GLU A 165 -9.32 13.04 -10.31
C GLU A 165 -10.67 12.85 -10.99
N HIS A 166 -10.69 12.35 -12.23
CA HIS A 166 -11.92 12.12 -13.00
C HIS A 166 -12.87 11.16 -12.29
N TYR A 167 -12.34 10.05 -11.77
CA TYR A 167 -13.12 9.04 -11.07
C TYR A 167 -13.34 9.36 -9.59
N ARG A 168 -12.75 10.46 -9.07
CA ARG A 168 -12.82 10.89 -7.66
C ARG A 168 -12.41 9.78 -6.69
N ILE A 169 -11.26 9.16 -6.96
CA ILE A 169 -10.73 8.11 -6.09
C ILE A 169 -10.10 8.78 -4.86
N PRO A 170 -10.54 8.46 -3.63
CA PRO A 170 -9.94 9.03 -2.43
C PRO A 170 -8.59 8.35 -2.18
N VAL A 171 -7.53 8.98 -2.65
CA VAL A 171 -6.14 8.59 -2.37
C VAL A 171 -5.57 9.52 -1.30
N TYR A 172 -4.57 9.03 -0.57
CA TYR A 172 -3.81 9.88 0.33
C TYR A 172 -3.00 10.89 -0.49
N ASN A 173 -3.30 12.17 -0.29
CA ASN A 173 -2.75 13.27 -1.06
C ASN A 173 -1.97 14.26 -0.19
N PHE A 174 -1.24 13.77 0.83
CA PHE A 174 -0.33 14.58 1.66
C PHE A 174 -0.95 15.95 2.03
N PRO A 175 -2.01 15.97 2.86
CA PRO A 175 -2.71 17.20 3.21
C PRO A 175 -1.73 18.22 3.82
N TYR A 176 -1.90 19.49 3.46
CA TYR A 176 -1.17 20.61 4.04
C TYR A 176 -2.09 21.82 4.06
N ASP A 177 -1.93 22.66 5.06
CA ASP A 177 -2.63 23.93 5.23
C ASP A 177 -1.64 25.08 5.11
N ILE A 178 -1.81 25.91 4.09
CA ILE A 178 -0.92 27.05 3.81
C ILE A 178 -1.03 28.12 4.92
N GLU A 179 -2.12 28.14 5.68
CA GLU A 179 -2.37 29.10 6.76
C GLU A 179 -1.92 28.59 8.14
N GLU A 180 -1.96 27.26 8.38
CA GLU A 180 -1.61 26.66 9.68
C GLU A 180 -0.19 26.06 9.72
N ASP A 181 0.32 25.54 8.59
CA ASP A 181 1.63 24.88 8.53
C ASP A 181 2.76 25.89 8.27
N ASP A 182 3.97 25.56 8.74
CA ASP A 182 5.17 26.33 8.42
C ASP A 182 5.60 26.16 6.94
N GLU A 183 6.34 27.16 6.42
CA GLU A 183 6.77 27.19 5.01
C GLU A 183 7.57 25.95 4.60
N ASP A 184 8.36 25.38 5.52
CA ASP A 184 9.15 24.18 5.27
C ASP A 184 8.24 22.95 5.08
N THR A 185 7.25 22.76 5.96
CA THR A 185 6.25 21.68 5.88
C THR A 185 5.39 21.78 4.63
N VAL A 186 4.96 23.00 4.26
CA VAL A 186 4.19 23.23 3.02
C VAL A 186 5.01 22.84 1.79
N GLN A 187 6.29 23.24 1.74
CA GLN A 187 7.16 22.91 0.63
C GLN A 187 7.40 21.39 0.52
N GLU A 188 7.70 20.72 1.64
CA GLU A 188 7.90 19.27 1.64
C GLU A 188 6.66 18.53 1.12
N ASN A 189 5.47 18.91 1.60
CA ASN A 189 4.22 18.27 1.20
C ASN A 189 3.87 18.53 -0.27
N GLU A 190 4.14 19.73 -0.79
CA GLU A 190 4.00 20.04 -2.22
C GLU A 190 4.95 19.17 -3.07
N GLU A 191 6.19 18.98 -2.63
CA GLU A 191 7.15 18.11 -3.31
C GLU A 191 6.63 16.66 -3.37
N TYR A 192 6.12 16.10 -2.26
CA TYR A 192 5.54 14.75 -2.26
C TYR A 192 4.33 14.63 -3.19
N ARG A 193 3.44 15.63 -3.23
CA ARG A 193 2.31 15.65 -4.17
C ARG A 193 2.77 15.67 -5.62
N SER A 194 3.84 16.40 -5.94
CA SER A 194 4.37 16.47 -7.29
C SER A 194 4.98 15.14 -7.79
N LEU A 195 5.43 14.30 -6.85
CA LEU A 195 6.01 12.98 -7.15
C LEU A 195 4.95 11.90 -7.41
N MET A 196 3.69 12.16 -7.02
CA MET A 196 2.59 11.20 -7.14
C MET A 196 2.14 10.98 -8.59
N PRO A 197 1.82 9.73 -8.98
CA PRO A 197 2.08 8.48 -8.23
C PRO A 197 3.58 8.14 -8.19
N PHE A 198 4.05 7.59 -7.06
CA PHE A 198 5.48 7.28 -6.87
C PHE A 198 5.97 6.21 -7.83
N ALA A 199 7.13 6.41 -8.44
CA ALA A 199 7.75 5.46 -9.36
C ALA A 199 8.87 4.68 -8.65
N ILE A 200 8.61 3.41 -8.31
CA ILE A 200 9.54 2.62 -7.52
C ILE A 200 10.25 1.52 -8.33
N VAL A 201 11.51 1.32 -8.00
CA VAL A 201 12.34 0.22 -8.44
C VAL A 201 12.86 -0.48 -7.19
N GLY A 202 12.67 -1.80 -7.07
CA GLY A 202 13.22 -2.60 -5.97
C GLY A 202 14.40 -3.45 -6.45
N SER A 203 15.43 -3.60 -5.62
CA SER A 203 16.54 -4.53 -5.86
C SER A 203 17.05 -5.13 -4.56
N GLU A 204 17.27 -6.44 -4.56
CA GLU A 204 17.99 -7.13 -3.48
C GLU A 204 19.50 -7.16 -3.72
N ASP A 205 19.93 -6.94 -4.97
CA ASP A 205 21.34 -6.98 -5.35
C ASP A 205 22.06 -5.71 -4.90
N VAL A 206 23.21 -5.91 -4.25
CA VAL A 206 24.11 -4.84 -3.81
C VAL A 206 25.32 -4.82 -4.73
N LEU A 207 25.50 -3.69 -5.42
CA LEU A 207 26.64 -3.45 -6.29
C LEU A 207 27.57 -2.42 -5.66
N GLU A 208 28.86 -2.56 -5.92
CA GLU A 208 29.85 -1.56 -5.52
C GLU A 208 30.08 -0.59 -6.68
N ILE A 209 29.61 0.65 -6.50
CA ILE A 209 29.73 1.72 -7.50
C ILE A 209 30.49 2.88 -6.84
N GLY A 210 31.66 3.22 -7.38
CA GLY A 210 32.48 4.31 -6.85
C GLY A 210 32.94 4.12 -5.40
N GLY A 211 33.15 2.86 -4.97
CA GLY A 211 33.57 2.51 -3.60
C GLY A 211 32.45 2.56 -2.55
N ARG A 212 31.20 2.79 -2.98
CA ARG A 212 30.01 2.70 -2.12
C ARG A 212 29.20 1.46 -2.51
N LYS A 213 28.71 0.75 -1.50
CA LYS A 213 27.76 -0.35 -1.67
C LYS A 213 26.38 0.25 -1.82
N VAL A 214 25.79 0.11 -3.00
CA VAL A 214 24.46 0.65 -3.33
C VAL A 214 23.57 -0.48 -3.84
N ARG A 215 22.29 -0.45 -3.47
CA ARG A 215 21.30 -1.38 -4.03
C ARG A 215 20.97 -0.96 -5.44
N ALA A 216 21.17 -1.85 -6.39
CA ALA A 216 21.00 -1.51 -7.79
C ALA A 216 20.62 -2.73 -8.63
N ARG A 217 19.97 -2.50 -9.77
CA ARG A 217 19.68 -3.52 -10.78
C ARG A 217 20.67 -3.36 -11.92
N GLN A 218 21.37 -4.44 -12.25
CA GLN A 218 22.32 -4.45 -13.37
C GLN A 218 21.62 -4.93 -14.65
N TYR A 219 21.71 -4.11 -15.70
CA TYR A 219 21.31 -4.45 -17.05
C TYR A 219 22.52 -4.46 -17.99
N PRO A 220 22.43 -5.13 -19.15
CA PRO A 220 23.50 -5.09 -20.15
C PRO A 220 23.85 -3.66 -20.62
N TRP A 221 22.88 -2.73 -20.55
CA TRP A 221 23.02 -1.35 -21.00
C TRP A 221 23.29 -0.33 -19.89
N GLY A 222 23.30 -0.73 -18.61
CA GLY A 222 23.51 0.20 -17.51
C GLY A 222 23.10 -0.34 -16.15
N VAL A 223 23.19 0.51 -15.13
CA VAL A 223 22.88 0.16 -13.75
C VAL A 223 21.84 1.13 -13.22
N VAL A 224 20.76 0.60 -12.64
CA VAL A 224 19.69 1.38 -12.03
C VAL A 224 19.83 1.32 -10.52
N GLU A 225 20.34 2.40 -9.94
CA GLU A 225 20.42 2.59 -8.49
C GLU A 225 19.04 2.84 -7.89
N VAL A 226 18.66 2.05 -6.88
CA VAL A 226 17.34 2.12 -6.22
C VAL A 226 17.22 3.35 -5.32
N GLU A 227 18.30 3.73 -4.65
CA GLU A 227 18.32 4.86 -3.71
C GLU A 227 18.62 6.20 -4.42
N ASN A 228 18.68 6.22 -5.75
CA ASN A 228 18.95 7.44 -6.50
C ASN A 228 17.63 8.08 -6.94
N GLN A 229 17.35 9.30 -6.46
CA GLN A 229 16.14 10.06 -6.78
C GLN A 229 15.93 10.30 -8.29
N ARG A 230 17.00 10.26 -9.10
CA ARG A 230 16.88 10.38 -10.56
C ARG A 230 16.35 9.11 -11.24
N HIS A 231 16.47 7.97 -10.57
CA HIS A 231 16.10 6.66 -11.10
C HIS A 231 14.84 6.11 -10.44
N SER A 232 14.60 6.42 -9.17
CA SER A 232 13.45 5.94 -8.43
C SER A 232 13.06 6.87 -7.27
N ASP A 233 11.75 6.96 -7.05
CA ASP A 233 11.14 7.67 -5.92
C ASP A 233 11.14 6.81 -4.63
N PHE A 234 11.93 5.73 -4.57
CA PHE A 234 11.98 4.80 -3.43
C PHE A 234 12.32 5.50 -2.11
N LEU A 235 13.28 6.44 -2.12
CA LEU A 235 13.65 7.21 -0.93
C LEU A 235 12.50 8.09 -0.44
N ALA A 236 11.72 8.69 -1.34
CA ALA A 236 10.58 9.52 -0.99
C ALA A 236 9.50 8.66 -0.31
N VAL A 237 9.15 7.50 -0.89
CA VAL A 237 8.19 6.57 -0.28
C VAL A 237 8.68 6.08 1.09
N ARG A 238 9.97 5.73 1.22
CA ARG A 238 10.55 5.30 2.50
C ARG A 238 10.48 6.40 3.55
N SER A 239 10.82 7.63 3.17
CA SER A 239 10.78 8.78 4.07
C SER A 239 9.37 9.07 4.54
N ALA A 240 8.40 9.12 3.61
CA ALA A 240 7.00 9.34 3.91
C ALA A 240 6.42 8.28 4.87
N LEU A 241 6.67 6.99 4.61
CA LEU A 241 6.09 5.90 5.41
C LEU A 241 6.72 5.73 6.80
N LEU A 242 8.02 6.02 6.93
CA LEU A 242 8.79 5.69 8.15
C LEU A 242 9.14 6.91 9.01
N HIS A 243 9.19 8.12 8.44
CA HIS A 243 9.66 9.31 9.13
C HIS A 243 8.60 10.41 9.15
N SER A 244 8.38 11.10 8.04
CA SER A 244 7.63 12.36 8.03
C SER A 244 6.12 12.17 8.23
N HIS A 245 5.48 11.28 7.47
CA HIS A 245 4.01 11.18 7.41
C HIS A 245 3.43 10.05 8.25
N LEU A 246 4.27 9.40 9.06
CA LEU A 246 3.86 8.27 9.89
C LEU A 246 2.78 8.68 10.91
N ALA A 247 2.96 9.83 11.56
CA ALA A 247 2.00 10.34 12.54
C ALA A 247 0.67 10.71 11.87
N ASP A 248 0.72 11.46 10.77
CA ASP A 248 -0.47 11.87 10.03
C ASP A 248 -1.29 10.67 9.49
N LEU A 249 -0.61 9.66 8.92
CA LEU A 249 -1.27 8.42 8.49
C LEU A 249 -1.99 7.71 9.64
N LYS A 250 -1.43 7.75 10.86
CA LYS A 250 -2.09 7.19 12.05
C LYS A 250 -3.29 8.01 12.47
N GLU A 251 -3.15 9.33 12.53
CA GLU A 251 -4.23 10.24 12.93
C GLU A 251 -5.43 10.11 12.00
N ILE A 252 -5.21 10.13 10.68
CA ILE A 252 -6.28 9.92 9.69
C ILE A 252 -6.93 8.53 9.85
N THR A 253 -6.12 7.51 10.13
CA THR A 253 -6.66 6.15 10.37
C THR A 253 -7.52 6.10 11.62
N HIS A 254 -7.13 6.79 12.70
CA HIS A 254 -7.86 6.80 13.96
C HIS A 254 -9.11 7.69 13.88
N ASP A 255 -8.93 8.97 13.55
CA ASP A 255 -9.96 10.00 13.67
C ASP A 255 -10.98 9.96 12.55
N PHE A 256 -10.58 9.49 11.36
CA PHE A 256 -11.47 9.45 10.21
C PHE A 256 -11.88 8.02 9.85
N LEU A 257 -10.94 7.16 9.48
CA LEU A 257 -11.27 5.82 8.94
C LEU A 257 -11.90 4.91 9.99
N TYR A 258 -11.30 4.82 11.19
CA TYR A 258 -11.81 4.01 12.28
C TYR A 258 -13.09 4.58 12.89
N GLU A 259 -13.17 5.87 13.17
CA GLU A 259 -14.39 6.47 13.74
C GLU A 259 -15.59 6.40 12.77
N ASN A 260 -15.37 6.52 11.46
CA ASN A 260 -16.41 6.27 10.46
C ASN A 260 -16.89 4.80 10.51
N TYR A 261 -15.96 3.84 10.58
CA TYR A 261 -16.31 2.42 10.73
C TYR A 261 -17.08 2.14 12.02
N ARG A 262 -16.61 2.70 13.13
CA ARG A 262 -17.22 2.58 14.45
C ARG A 262 -18.63 3.13 14.46
N THR A 263 -18.85 4.30 13.86
CA THR A 263 -20.17 4.90 13.72
C THR A 263 -21.09 4.02 12.87
N GLU A 264 -20.60 3.47 11.76
CA GLU A 264 -21.34 2.56 10.89
C GLU A 264 -21.73 1.24 11.60
N LYS A 265 -20.84 0.68 12.43
CA LYS A 265 -21.12 -0.55 13.20
C LYS A 265 -22.09 -0.30 14.34
N LEU A 266 -21.94 0.80 15.07
CA LEU A 266 -22.84 1.17 16.16
C LEU A 266 -24.24 1.54 15.65
N SER A 267 -24.36 2.22 14.52
CA SER A 267 -25.67 2.53 13.93
C SER A 267 -26.39 1.26 13.47
N LYS A 268 -25.70 0.33 12.79
CA LYS A 268 -26.25 -0.99 12.42
C LYS A 268 -26.67 -1.82 13.63
N SER A 269 -25.95 -1.71 14.75
CA SER A 269 -26.32 -2.37 16.01
C SER A 269 -27.60 -1.79 16.63
N VAL A 270 -27.91 -0.50 16.38
CA VAL A 270 -29.09 0.18 16.91
C VAL A 270 -30.32 -0.04 16.01
N GLU A 271 -30.12 -0.24 14.71
CA GLU A 271 -31.19 -0.49 13.72
C GLU A 271 -31.71 -1.94 13.69
N GLY A 272 -31.33 -2.79 14.65
CA GLY A 272 -31.92 -4.13 14.86
C GLY A 272 -33.43 -4.15 15.18
N GLY A 273 -34.12 -3.01 15.06
CA GLY A 273 -35.56 -2.84 15.21
C GLY A 273 -36.31 -2.23 14.02
N ALA A 274 -35.68 -1.83 12.91
CA ALA A 274 -36.43 -1.26 11.77
C ALA A 274 -35.75 -1.39 10.40
N SER A 275 -36.35 -2.26 9.59
CA SER A 275 -36.41 -2.27 8.11
C SER A 275 -35.12 -2.05 7.30
N ALA A 276 -34.67 -3.14 6.71
CA ALA A 276 -33.69 -3.22 5.64
C ALA A 276 -33.99 -2.26 4.48
N TYR A 277 -33.00 -1.43 4.12
CA TYR A 277 -32.83 -0.96 2.76
C TYR A 277 -31.84 -1.88 2.05
N VAL A 278 -32.43 -2.65 1.13
CA VAL A 278 -31.75 -3.53 0.18
C VAL A 278 -30.98 -2.64 -0.81
N PHE A 279 -29.64 -2.70 -0.78
CA PHE A 279 -28.85 -2.41 -1.98
C PHE A 279 -28.64 -3.72 -2.72
N THR A 280 -29.36 -3.85 -3.84
CA THR A 280 -29.24 -4.94 -4.78
C THR A 280 -27.84 -4.93 -5.42
N LEU A 281 -27.02 -5.93 -5.11
CA LEU A 281 -25.84 -6.26 -5.90
C LEU A 281 -26.32 -7.05 -7.13
N SER A 282 -26.36 -6.39 -8.28
CA SER A 282 -26.48 -7.06 -9.56
C SER A 282 -25.19 -7.82 -9.84
N SER A 283 -25.29 -9.15 -9.98
CA SER A 283 -24.24 -10.00 -10.53
C SER A 283 -23.77 -9.48 -11.88
N ILE A 284 -22.47 -9.19 -11.99
CA ILE A 284 -21.80 -9.00 -13.27
C ILE A 284 -20.52 -9.82 -13.23
N TYR A 285 -20.45 -10.75 -14.18
CA TYR A 285 -19.35 -11.68 -14.40
C TYR A 285 -18.12 -10.98 -15.01
N PHE A 286 -16.98 -11.69 -14.91
CA PHE A 286 -15.74 -11.62 -15.70
C PHE A 286 -14.56 -10.77 -15.17
N THR A 287 -13.51 -11.52 -14.85
CA THR A 287 -12.08 -11.40 -15.22
C THR A 287 -11.43 -10.03 -15.34
N GLY A 288 -10.36 -9.84 -14.57
CA GLY A 288 -9.32 -8.89 -14.97
C GLY A 288 -8.51 -8.26 -13.85
N CYS A 289 -7.76 -9.06 -13.09
CA CYS A 289 -6.56 -8.78 -12.28
C CYS A 289 -6.19 -7.33 -11.90
N CYS A 290 -6.19 -6.98 -10.60
CA CYS A 290 -5.23 -6.07 -9.96
C CYS A 290 -5.41 -5.89 -8.46
N LEU A 291 -4.33 -5.62 -7.71
CA LEU A 291 -4.21 -5.86 -6.26
C LEU A 291 -3.61 -4.71 -5.46
N ALA A 292 -4.08 -4.60 -4.22
CA ALA A 292 -3.64 -3.72 -3.16
C ALA A 292 -2.63 -4.36 -2.16
N ILE A 293 -1.58 -3.63 -1.73
CA ILE A 293 -0.78 -4.02 -0.55
C ILE A 293 -1.24 -3.20 0.66
N MET A 294 -1.61 -3.88 1.74
CA MET A 294 -1.75 -3.29 3.07
C MET A 294 -0.40 -3.17 3.74
N LEU A 295 -0.03 -1.96 4.13
CA LEU A 295 1.21 -1.66 4.84
C LEU A 295 0.95 -0.57 5.86
N THR A 296 0.69 -0.99 7.10
CA THR A 296 1.41 -0.56 8.32
C THR A 296 0.52 -0.85 9.52
N THR A 297 0.98 -1.67 10.44
CA THR A 297 0.53 -1.66 11.84
C THR A 297 1.74 -1.35 12.70
N PHE A 298 1.61 -0.40 13.64
CA PHE A 298 2.67 0.04 14.53
C PHE A 298 2.46 -0.54 15.93
#